data_AF-A0A9W5R2Y9-F1
#
_entry.id   AF-A0A9W5R2Y9-F1
#
_cell.length_a   1.000
_cell.length_b   1.000
_cell.length_c   1.000
_cell.angle_alpha   90.00
_cell.angle_beta   90.00
_cell.angle_gamma   90.00
#
_symmetry.space_group_name_H-M   'P 1'
#
loop_
_entity.id
_entity.type
_entity.pdbx_description
1 polymer ?
#
loop_
_entity_poly.entity_id
_entity_poly.type
_entity_poly.pdbx_seq_one_letter_code
_entity_poly.pdbx_strand_id
1 'polypeptide(L)'
;MIQATMNFYCILYLSIKRGIQMFEYKFVKVELHWGFTRSKPAEDYQEIIQEHARNGWRFVQIVAPTIGSSGQPEYFDLIFEKKISL
;
A
#
# COMPACT_ATOMS: atom_id res chain seq x y z
N MET A 1 5.51 27.13 21.87
CA MET A 1 6.45 25.99 21.96
C MET A 1 5.96 24.88 22.90
N ILE A 2 5.43 25.21 24.10
CA ILE A 2 5.01 24.21 25.11
C ILE A 2 3.79 23.35 24.68
N GLN A 3 2.82 23.93 23.98
CA GLN A 3 1.61 23.19 23.51
C GLN A 3 1.95 22.09 22.49
N ALA A 4 2.93 22.35 21.61
CA ALA A 4 3.37 21.41 20.58
C ALA A 4 4.08 20.19 21.20
N THR A 5 4.92 20.41 22.22
CA THR A 5 5.59 19.34 22.96
C THR A 5 4.61 18.47 23.75
N MET A 6 3.57 19.07 24.34
CA MET A 6 2.57 18.33 25.12
C MET A 6 1.67 17.44 24.24
N ASN A 7 1.32 17.92 23.05
CA ASN A 7 0.60 17.12 22.04
C ASN A 7 1.45 15.94 21.55
N PHE A 8 2.74 16.14 21.32
CA PHE A 8 3.63 15.08 20.84
C PHE A 8 3.80 13.95 21.88
N TYR A 9 3.97 14.31 23.15
CA TYR A 9 4.02 13.34 24.25
C TYR A 9 2.69 12.58 24.40
N CYS A 10 1.55 13.27 24.26
CA CYS A 10 0.24 12.62 24.38
C CYS A 10 -0.02 11.63 23.23
N ILE A 11 0.35 12.00 21.99
CA ILE A 11 0.26 11.11 20.82
C ILE A 11 1.20 9.91 20.97
N LEU A 12 2.45 10.13 21.39
CA LEU A 12 3.41 9.06 21.62
C LEU A 12 2.96 8.12 22.75
N TYR A 13 2.46 8.67 23.86
CA TYR A 13 1.92 7.90 24.99
C TYR A 13 0.70 7.06 24.60
N LEU A 14 -0.24 7.65 23.84
CA LEU A 14 -1.40 6.95 23.32
C LEU A 14 -1.02 5.86 22.31
N SER A 15 0.04 6.07 21.53
CA SER A 15 0.57 5.07 20.60
C SER A 15 1.23 3.90 21.34
N ILE A 16 2.04 4.18 22.37
CA ILE A 16 2.66 3.16 23.24
C ILE A 16 1.61 2.37 24.02
N LYS A 17 0.60 3.04 24.60
CA LYS A 17 -0.49 2.38 25.35
C LYS A 17 -1.39 1.50 24.47
N ARG A 18 -1.51 1.80 23.18
CA ARG A 18 -2.27 1.00 22.21
C ARG A 18 -1.49 -0.20 21.66
N GLY A 19 -0.23 -0.37 22.06
CA GLY A 19 0.69 -1.35 21.50
C GLY A 19 1.16 -0.92 20.11
N ILE A 20 2.47 -1.00 19.86
CA ILE A 20 3.02 -0.75 18.52
C ILE A 20 2.46 -1.84 17.61
N GLN A 21 1.56 -1.45 16.70
CA GLN A 21 1.01 -2.35 15.70
C GLN A 21 2.12 -2.61 14.68
N MET A 22 2.74 -3.78 14.74
CA MET A 22 3.69 -4.21 13.73
C MET A 22 2.93 -4.75 12.52
N PHE A 23 3.41 -4.41 11.33
CA PHE A 23 2.80 -4.83 10.07
C PHE A 23 3.84 -5.51 9.18
N GLU A 24 3.43 -6.62 8.57
CA GLU A 24 4.12 -7.23 7.45
C GLU A 24 3.58 -6.59 6.16
N TYR A 25 4.46 -6.31 5.20
CA TYR A 25 4.09 -5.70 3.91
C TYR A 25 4.28 -6.68 2.76
N LYS A 26 3.34 -6.63 1.80
CA LYS A 26 3.40 -7.39 0.56
C LYS A 26 3.22 -6.44 -0.63
N PHE A 27 4.01 -6.66 -1.69
CA PHE A 27 3.99 -5.90 -2.93
C PHE A 27 3.59 -6.84 -4.07
N VAL A 28 2.50 -6.53 -4.76
CA VAL A 28 2.01 -7.30 -5.91
C VAL A 28 2.13 -6.43 -7.15
N LYS A 29 3.02 -6.82 -8.06
CA LYS A 29 3.20 -6.13 -9.34
C LYS A 29 2.09 -6.51 -10.30
N VAL A 30 1.45 -5.51 -10.91
CA VAL A 30 0.47 -5.67 -11.98
C VAL A 30 1.00 -5.00 -13.23
N GLU A 31 1.21 -5.79 -14.28
CA GLU A 31 1.68 -5.28 -15.58
C GLU A 31 0.58 -4.50 -16.30
N LEU A 32 0.99 -3.46 -17.02
CA LEU A 32 0.11 -2.69 -17.89
C LEU A 32 0.38 -3.10 -19.34
N HIS A 33 -0.64 -3.64 -20.01
CA HIS A 33 -0.55 -3.93 -21.43
C HIS A 33 -0.98 -2.72 -22.26
N TRP A 34 -0.09 -2.32 -23.17
CA TRP A 34 -0.32 -1.23 -24.12
C TRP A 34 -0.99 -1.77 -25.38
N GLY A 35 -2.32 -1.64 -25.47
CA GLY A 35 -3.06 -1.89 -26.70
C GLY A 35 -3.24 -0.62 -27.55
N PHE A 36 -3.62 -0.77 -28.82
CA PHE A 36 -3.85 0.32 -29.79
C PHE A 36 -4.85 1.40 -29.34
N THR A 37 -5.66 1.16 -28.31
CA THR A 37 -6.77 2.06 -27.93
C THR A 37 -6.80 2.50 -26.46
N ARG A 38 -6.01 1.90 -25.56
CA ARG A 38 -5.82 2.30 -24.14
C ARG A 38 -4.88 1.32 -23.44
N SER A 39 -4.19 1.77 -22.39
CA SER A 39 -3.57 0.86 -21.43
C SER A 39 -4.67 0.12 -20.66
N LYS A 40 -4.54 -1.19 -20.56
CA LYS A 40 -5.35 -2.02 -19.67
C LYS A 40 -4.39 -2.81 -18.78
N PRO A 41 -4.67 -2.92 -17.47
CA PRO A 41 -3.93 -3.85 -16.65
C PRO A 41 -4.08 -5.27 -17.21
N ALA A 42 -3.01 -6.06 -17.12
CA ALA A 42 -2.98 -7.45 -17.54
C ALA A 42 -3.97 -8.32 -16.73
N GLU A 43 -4.17 -7.95 -15.47
CA GLU A 43 -5.00 -8.64 -14.49
C GLU A 43 -6.03 -7.68 -13.88
N ASP A 44 -7.19 -8.19 -13.47
CA ASP A 44 -8.17 -7.38 -12.75
C ASP A 44 -7.68 -7.10 -11.32
N TYR A 45 -7.10 -5.91 -11.11
CA TYR A 45 -6.61 -5.48 -9.82
C TYR A 45 -7.68 -5.52 -8.71
N GLN A 46 -8.97 -5.41 -9.05
CA GLN A 46 -10.05 -5.51 -8.07
C GLN A 46 -10.16 -6.93 -7.53
N GLU A 47 -10.02 -7.94 -8.39
CA GLU A 47 -9.99 -9.35 -7.99
C GLU A 47 -8.77 -9.65 -7.12
N ILE A 48 -7.60 -9.12 -7.49
CA ILE A 48 -6.36 -9.26 -6.69
C ILE A 48 -6.57 -8.70 -5.28
N ILE A 49 -7.15 -7.50 -5.15
CA ILE A 49 -7.43 -6.87 -3.86
C ILE A 49 -8.42 -7.70 -3.05
N GLN A 50 -9.50 -8.17 -3.67
CA GLN A 50 -10.51 -9.00 -2.99
C GLN A 50 -9.92 -10.32 -2.48
N GLU A 51 -9.09 -10.99 -3.28
CA GLU A 51 -8.44 -12.23 -2.89
C GLU A 51 -7.46 -12.00 -1.73
N HIS A 52 -6.68 -10.93 -1.76
CA HIS A 52 -5.78 -10.59 -0.65
C HIS A 52 -6.55 -10.24 0.63
N ALA A 53 -7.67 -9.50 0.51
CA ALA A 53 -8.54 -9.18 1.62
C ALA A 53 -9.12 -10.45 2.29
N ARG A 54 -9.55 -11.44 1.49
CA ARG A 54 -9.99 -12.76 2.01
C ARG A 54 -8.90 -13.46 2.82
N ASN A 55 -7.63 -13.24 2.48
CA ASN A 55 -6.46 -13.80 3.17
C ASN A 55 -5.94 -12.95 4.35
N GLY A 56 -6.70 -11.91 4.74
CA GLY A 56 -6.38 -11.02 5.86
C GLY A 56 -5.34 -9.95 5.55
N TRP A 57 -5.06 -9.69 4.27
CA TRP A 57 -4.22 -8.59 3.83
C TRP A 57 -5.06 -7.34 3.57
N ARG A 58 -4.74 -6.23 4.24
CA ARG A 58 -5.39 -4.94 4.04
C ARG A 58 -4.72 -4.21 2.89
N PHE A 59 -5.50 -3.77 1.90
CA PHE A 59 -5.00 -2.87 0.86
C PHE A 59 -4.59 -1.52 1.46
N VAL A 60 -3.42 -1.02 1.07
CA VAL A 60 -2.85 0.24 1.55
C VAL A 60 -2.84 1.29 0.45
N GLN A 61 -2.15 1.00 -0.66
CA GLN A 61 -1.97 1.95 -1.75
C GLN A 61 -1.51 1.28 -3.04
N ILE A 62 -1.57 2.05 -4.12
CA ILE A 62 -0.99 1.73 -5.43
C ILE A 62 0.24 2.61 -5.67
N VAL A 63 1.31 2.07 -6.22
CA VAL A 63 2.52 2.81 -6.60
C VAL A 63 2.89 2.46 -8.04
N ALA A 64 2.88 3.44 -8.93
CA ALA A 64 3.35 3.27 -10.30
C ALA A 64 4.72 3.95 -10.44
N PRO A 65 5.83 3.20 -10.51
CA PRO A 65 7.13 3.81 -10.75
C PRO A 65 7.15 4.47 -12.12
N THR A 66 7.49 5.75 -12.16
CA THR A 66 7.49 6.59 -13.37
C THR A 66 8.69 6.33 -14.30
N ILE A 67 9.52 5.33 -13.99
CA ILE A 67 10.83 5.14 -14.63
C ILE A 67 10.76 4.08 -15.74
N GLY A 68 9.91 4.32 -16.73
CA GLY A 68 9.99 3.66 -18.04
C GLY A 68 10.72 4.57 -19.03
N SER A 69 11.42 3.99 -20.02
CA SER A 69 12.14 4.75 -21.07
C SER A 69 11.24 5.64 -21.93
N SER A 70 9.92 5.44 -21.85
CA SER A 70 8.88 6.12 -22.62
C SER A 70 8.05 7.15 -21.81
N GLY A 71 8.35 7.36 -20.51
CA GLY A 71 7.59 8.26 -19.64
C GLY A 71 6.20 7.75 -19.23
N GLN A 72 5.86 6.51 -19.60
CA GLN A 72 4.62 5.83 -19.21
C GLN A 72 4.94 4.65 -18.28
N PRO A 73 4.12 4.38 -17.24
CA PRO A 73 4.37 3.28 -16.30
C PRO A 73 4.08 1.93 -16.97
N GLU A 74 5.06 1.03 -17.00
CA GLU A 74 4.90 -0.33 -17.55
C GLU A 74 4.17 -1.27 -16.58
N TYR A 75 4.12 -0.91 -15.30
CA TYR A 75 3.45 -1.65 -14.25
C TYR A 75 3.10 -0.72 -13.09
N PHE A 76 2.30 -1.23 -12.16
CA PHE A 76 2.14 -0.64 -10.84
C PHE A 76 2.19 -1.73 -9.77
N ASP A 77 2.62 -1.37 -8.57
CA ASP A 77 2.59 -2.23 -7.40
C ASP A 77 1.35 -1.92 -6.56
N LEU A 78 0.61 -2.97 -6.20
CA LEU A 78 -0.37 -2.94 -5.12
C LEU A 78 0.33 -3.28 -3.81
N ILE A 79 0.20 -2.40 -2.83
CA ILE A 79 0.81 -2.55 -1.52
C ILE A 79 -0.26 -2.98 -0.53
N PHE A 80 0.01 -4.08 0.15
CA PHE A 80 -0.82 -4.63 1.20
C PHE A 80 -0.06 -4.70 2.51
N GLU A 81 -0.79 -4.65 3.61
CA GLU A 81 -0.24 -4.90 4.94
C GLU A 81 -1.08 -5.93 5.69
N LYS A 82 -0.45 -6.65 6.61
CA LYS A 82 -1.11 -7.54 7.54
C LYS A 82 -0.53 -7.32 8.93
N LYS A 83 -1.40 -7.20 9.93
CA LYS A 83 -0.95 -7.05 11.32
C LYS A 83 -0.19 -8.30 11.75
N ILE A 84 1.01 -8.11 12.27
CA ILE A 84 1.79 -9.17 12.92
C ILE A 84 1.15 -9.40 14.29
N SER A 85 0.61 -10.59 14.51
CA SER A 85 0.24 -11.01 15.87
C SER A 85 1.53 -11.40 16.57
N LEU A 86 1.91 -10.61 17.58
CA LEU A 86 2.97 -10.96 18.53
C LEU A 86 2.47 -12.06 19.48
#